data_AF-A0A6G9FNZ3-F1
#
_entry.id   AF-A0A6G9FNZ3-F1
#
_cell.length_a   1.000
_cell.length_b   1.000
_cell.length_c   1.000
_cell.angle_alpha   90.00
_cell.angle_beta   90.00
_cell.angle_gamma   90.00
#
_symmetry.space_group_name_H-M   'P 1'
#
loop_
_entity.id
_entity.type
_entity.pdbx_description
1 polymer ?
#
loop_
_entity_poly.entity_id
_entity_poly.type
_entity_poly.pdbx_seq_one_letter_code
_entity_poly.pdbx_strand_id
1 'polypeptide(L)'
;MRRSRVGPDRADRAGPERVEHGRGFRLVKSAMLVTDVAFLVYWTASLLTLIPARHAYKDFDDPVMSDWNYSFLPLDVAASATGLAALYLLRGSGGERSGHHRASWRSLMLVSLTLTSTAGLQAVVFWALRGDWSVTWWVPNLFLLLFPIPSIVLLMRQDTVRAGPDVAGAAVTVAPPGLQSRR
;
A
#
# COMPACT_ATOMS: atom_id res chain seq x y z
N MET A 1 -39.43 14.39 50.28
CA MET A 1 -39.43 14.45 48.82
C MET A 1 -38.79 15.76 48.34
N ARG A 2 -37.55 15.73 47.83
CA ARG A 2 -36.99 16.79 46.98
C ARG A 2 -35.99 16.12 46.02
N ARG A 3 -36.33 16.15 44.73
CA ARG A 3 -35.59 15.48 43.64
C ARG A 3 -34.25 16.16 43.35
N SER A 4 -33.34 15.32 42.89
CA SER A 4 -32.00 15.52 42.33
C SER A 4 -31.85 16.68 41.34
N ARG A 5 -30.65 17.29 41.33
CA ARG A 5 -29.95 17.72 40.10
C ARG A 5 -28.44 17.46 40.27
N VAL A 6 -28.03 16.23 39.99
CA VAL A 6 -26.67 15.96 39.52
C VAL A 6 -26.66 16.41 38.07
N GLY A 7 -25.90 17.45 37.74
CA GLY A 7 -25.72 17.88 36.37
C GLY A 7 -24.71 16.96 35.66
N PRO A 8 -25.07 16.30 34.54
CA PRO A 8 -24.09 15.67 33.68
C PRO A 8 -23.80 16.65 32.54
N ASP A 9 -22.70 17.40 32.61
CA ASP A 9 -22.27 18.16 31.43
C ASP A 9 -20.75 18.37 31.36
N ARG A 10 -20.03 17.24 31.41
CA ARG A 10 -18.61 17.15 31.00
C ARG A 10 -18.36 15.91 30.15
N ALA A 11 -19.34 15.53 29.34
CA ALA A 11 -19.25 14.38 28.46
C ALA A 11 -19.53 14.80 27.00
N ASP A 12 -18.78 15.77 26.47
CA ASP A 12 -18.68 15.89 25.01
C ASP A 12 -17.48 16.71 24.50
N ARG A 13 -16.26 16.33 24.93
CA ARG A 13 -15.04 16.76 24.23
C ARG A 13 -14.16 15.56 23.90
N ALA A 14 -14.76 14.52 23.34
CA ALA A 14 -13.99 13.55 22.57
C ALA A 14 -13.76 14.16 21.18
N GLY A 15 -12.70 14.97 21.06
CA GLY A 15 -12.17 15.32 19.73
C GLY A 15 -11.87 14.04 18.96
N PRO A 16 -11.94 14.04 17.61
CA PRO A 16 -11.74 12.84 16.83
C PRO A 16 -10.41 12.22 17.23
N GLU A 17 -10.45 11.00 17.79
CA GLU A 17 -9.27 10.22 18.13
C GLU A 17 -8.43 10.12 16.85
N ARG A 18 -7.41 10.98 16.75
CA ARG A 18 -6.39 10.81 15.72
C ARG A 18 -5.74 9.49 16.04
N VAL A 19 -6.04 8.47 15.25
CA VAL A 19 -5.30 7.22 15.24
C VAL A 19 -3.82 7.58 15.08
N GLU A 20 -3.08 7.58 16.19
CA GLU A 20 -1.65 7.83 16.17
C GLU A 20 -0.98 6.63 15.51
N HIS A 21 -0.69 6.77 14.23
CA HIS A 21 0.03 5.74 13.52
C HIS A 21 1.49 5.79 13.95
N GLY A 22 2.06 4.65 14.36
CA GLY A 22 3.46 4.54 14.75
C GLY A 22 4.42 5.09 13.68
N ARG A 23 5.64 5.49 14.11
CA ARG A 23 6.67 6.12 13.26
C ARG A 23 6.89 5.35 11.95
N GLY A 24 6.94 4.02 11.99
CA GLY A 24 7.10 3.16 10.82
C GLY A 24 5.99 3.31 9.77
N PHE A 25 4.72 3.39 10.19
CA PHE A 25 3.62 3.55 9.25
C PHE A 25 3.58 4.95 8.61
N ARG A 26 4.06 5.98 9.33
CA ARG A 26 4.24 7.32 8.73
C ARG A 26 5.31 7.32 7.64
N LEU A 27 6.39 6.56 7.84
CA LEU A 27 7.44 6.37 6.83
C LEU A 27 6.89 5.65 5.59
N VAL A 28 6.13 4.56 5.76
CA VAL A 28 5.49 3.84 4.64
C VAL A 28 4.64 4.77 3.79
N LYS A 29 3.73 5.54 4.42
CA LYS A 29 2.87 6.50 3.71
C LYS A 29 3.67 7.54 2.94
N SER A 30 4.76 8.02 3.54
CA SER A 30 5.60 9.05 2.92
C SER A 30 6.38 8.47 1.74
N ALA A 31 6.96 7.28 1.89
CA ALA A 31 7.67 6.59 0.82
C ALA A 31 6.75 6.25 -0.35
N MET A 32 5.54 5.75 -0.10
CA MET A 32 4.52 5.54 -1.14
C MET A 32 4.18 6.85 -1.85
N LEU A 33 3.82 7.89 -1.10
CA LEU A 33 3.43 9.16 -1.72
C LEU A 33 4.54 9.74 -2.61
N VAL A 34 5.78 9.72 -2.13
CA VAL A 34 6.93 10.19 -2.91
C VAL A 34 7.12 9.33 -4.16
N THR A 35 7.01 8.01 -4.04
CA THR A 35 7.17 7.07 -5.16
C THR A 35 6.06 7.26 -6.21
N ASP A 36 4.80 7.30 -5.79
CA ASP A 36 3.64 7.47 -6.67
C ASP A 36 3.72 8.81 -7.43
N VAL A 37 4.06 9.90 -6.73
CA VAL A 37 4.24 11.21 -7.39
C VAL A 37 5.44 11.19 -8.34
N ALA A 38 6.55 10.58 -7.95
CA ALA A 38 7.73 10.46 -8.81
C ALA A 38 7.43 9.69 -10.10
N PHE A 39 6.69 8.58 -10.03
CA PHE A 39 6.24 7.83 -11.20
C PHE A 39 5.39 8.69 -12.13
N LEU A 40 4.38 9.37 -11.60
CA LEU A 40 3.49 10.20 -12.42
C LEU A 40 4.24 11.37 -13.05
N VAL A 41 5.16 12.01 -12.32
CA VAL A 41 6.00 13.10 -12.84
C VAL A 41 6.92 12.58 -13.95
N TYR A 42 7.62 11.47 -13.71
CA TYR A 42 8.50 10.85 -14.68
C TYR A 42 7.75 10.49 -15.96
N TRP A 43 6.64 9.75 -15.86
CA TRP A 43 5.87 9.34 -17.02
C TRP A 43 5.25 10.50 -17.77
N THR A 44 4.74 11.51 -17.06
CA THR A 44 4.23 12.73 -17.70
C THR A 44 5.34 13.44 -18.47
N ALA A 45 6.52 13.60 -17.87
CA ALA A 45 7.64 14.27 -18.51
C ALA A 45 8.17 13.48 -19.73
N SER A 46 8.22 12.14 -19.63
CA SER A 46 8.62 11.25 -20.73
C SER A 46 7.63 11.27 -21.88
N LEU A 47 6.31 11.18 -21.61
CA LEU A 47 5.26 11.21 -22.64
C LEU A 47 5.13 12.56 -23.33
N LEU A 48 5.36 13.65 -22.60
CA LEU A 48 5.38 15.01 -23.15
C LEU A 48 6.74 15.37 -23.79
N THR A 49 7.69 14.43 -23.86
CA THR A 49 9.04 14.64 -24.42
C THR A 49 9.81 15.80 -23.77
N LEU A 50 9.49 16.12 -22.51
CA LEU A 50 10.16 17.18 -21.73
C LEU A 50 11.58 16.77 -21.32
N ILE A 51 11.83 15.46 -21.24
CA ILE A 51 13.13 14.88 -20.98
C ILE A 51 13.69 14.37 -22.32
N PRO A 52 14.92 14.75 -22.72
CA PRO A 52 15.53 14.19 -23.92
C PRO A 52 15.61 12.66 -23.81
N ALA A 53 15.27 11.92 -24.88
CA ALA A 53 15.15 10.46 -24.87
C ALA A 53 16.36 9.74 -24.22
N ARG A 54 17.59 10.22 -24.48
CA ARG A 54 18.83 9.72 -23.86
C ARG A 54 18.89 9.73 -22.32
N HIS A 55 18.08 10.56 -21.68
CA HIS A 55 17.98 10.65 -20.22
C HIS A 55 16.72 10.00 -19.67
N ALA A 56 15.72 9.72 -20.51
CA ALA A 56 14.48 9.11 -20.08
C ALA A 56 14.72 7.63 -19.72
N TYR A 57 15.43 6.90 -20.60
CA TYR A 57 15.81 5.51 -20.37
C TYR A 57 17.08 5.16 -21.16
N LYS A 58 17.74 4.08 -20.75
CA LYS A 58 19.00 3.62 -21.36
C LYS A 58 18.75 3.05 -22.77
N ASP A 59 19.71 3.25 -23.67
CA ASP A 59 19.75 2.64 -25.01
C ASP A 59 18.47 2.92 -25.81
N PHE A 60 17.99 4.16 -25.76
CA PHE A 60 16.71 4.59 -26.32
C PHE A 60 16.55 4.42 -27.83
N ASP A 61 17.67 4.27 -28.55
CA ASP A 61 17.69 4.00 -29.99
C ASP A 61 17.34 2.54 -30.32
N ASP A 62 17.41 1.61 -29.35
CA ASP A 62 16.98 0.23 -29.53
C ASP A 62 15.45 0.11 -29.32
N PRO A 63 14.67 -0.27 -30.34
CA PRO A 63 13.22 -0.41 -30.22
C PRO A 63 12.81 -1.42 -29.15
N VAL A 64 13.61 -2.48 -28.91
CA VAL A 64 13.34 -3.45 -27.85
C VAL A 64 13.48 -2.81 -26.46
N MET A 65 14.44 -1.91 -26.29
CA MET A 65 14.63 -1.17 -25.03
C MET A 65 13.52 -0.15 -24.81
N SER A 66 13.08 0.49 -25.89
CA SER A 66 11.90 1.36 -25.88
C SER A 66 10.67 0.60 -25.40
N ASP A 67 10.29 -0.48 -26.08
CA ASP A 67 9.09 -1.26 -25.74
C ASP A 67 9.18 -1.84 -24.32
N TRP A 68 10.35 -2.31 -23.92
CA TRP A 68 10.60 -2.79 -22.56
C TRP A 68 10.42 -1.68 -21.53
N ASN A 69 10.96 -0.48 -21.76
CA ASN A 69 10.77 0.66 -20.85
C ASN A 69 9.30 1.09 -20.80
N TYR A 70 8.62 1.21 -21.94
CA TYR A 70 7.20 1.57 -21.97
C TYR A 70 6.28 0.51 -21.35
N SER A 71 6.72 -0.75 -21.21
CA SER A 71 5.99 -1.77 -20.47
C SER A 71 5.79 -1.44 -18.99
N PHE A 72 6.64 -0.57 -18.41
CA PHE A 72 6.50 -0.10 -17.03
C PHE A 72 5.40 0.95 -16.85
N LEU A 73 5.02 1.70 -17.90
CA LEU A 73 3.99 2.74 -17.82
C LEU A 73 2.66 2.23 -17.22
N PRO A 74 2.02 1.16 -17.75
CA PRO A 74 0.78 0.67 -17.16
C PRO A 74 0.97 0.16 -15.72
N LEU A 75 2.14 -0.41 -15.40
CA LEU A 75 2.45 -0.94 -14.09
C LEU A 75 2.61 0.18 -13.05
N ASP A 76 3.42 1.18 -13.35
CA ASP A 76 3.72 2.32 -12.48
C ASP A 76 2.49 3.21 -12.29
N VAL A 77 1.67 3.40 -13.34
CA VAL A 77 0.42 4.14 -13.24
C VAL A 77 -0.60 3.37 -12.39
N ALA A 78 -0.71 2.05 -12.54
CA ALA A 78 -1.58 1.24 -11.69
C ALA A 78 -1.12 1.24 -10.22
N ALA A 79 0.18 1.14 -9.98
CA ALA A 79 0.78 1.25 -8.65
C ALA A 79 0.46 2.62 -8.01
N SER A 80 0.62 3.70 -8.76
CA SER A 80 0.36 5.07 -8.31
C SER A 80 -1.13 5.32 -8.07
N ALA A 81 -2.00 4.88 -8.98
CA ALA A 81 -3.44 5.04 -8.86
C ALA A 81 -4.00 4.34 -7.62
N THR A 82 -3.58 3.08 -7.41
CA THR A 82 -4.00 2.31 -6.22
C THR A 82 -3.39 2.88 -4.94
N GLY A 83 -2.14 3.35 -4.97
CA GLY A 83 -1.45 3.94 -3.83
C GLY A 83 -2.06 5.26 -3.36
N LEU A 84 -2.29 6.19 -4.30
CA LEU A 84 -2.95 7.46 -4.02
C LEU A 84 -4.40 7.26 -3.57
N ALA A 85 -5.13 6.32 -4.17
CA ALA A 85 -6.49 5.97 -3.74
C ALA A 85 -6.50 5.42 -2.30
N ALA A 86 -5.54 4.56 -1.94
CA ALA A 86 -5.39 4.06 -0.57
C ALA A 86 -5.13 5.21 0.41
N LEU A 87 -4.22 6.14 0.08
CA LEU A 87 -3.91 7.28 0.93
C LEU A 87 -5.10 8.24 1.07
N TYR A 88 -5.87 8.44 0.00
CA TYR A 88 -7.10 9.24 0.02
C TYR A 88 -8.16 8.64 0.95
N LEU A 89 -8.47 7.34 0.78
CA LEU A 89 -9.43 6.64 1.63
C LEU A 89 -9.00 6.60 3.10
N LEU A 90 -7.70 6.43 3.35
CA LEU A 90 -7.14 6.45 4.70
C LEU A 90 -7.35 7.80 5.41
N ARG A 91 -7.24 8.92 4.69
CA ARG A 91 -7.52 10.27 5.24
C ARG A 91 -9.00 10.42 5.66
N GLY A 92 -9.92 9.78 4.93
CA GLY A 92 -11.35 9.83 5.20
C GLY A 92 -11.86 8.80 6.22
N SER A 93 -11.01 7.90 6.73
CA SER A 93 -11.41 6.76 7.57
C SER A 93 -11.76 7.12 9.02
N GLY A 94 -11.66 8.39 9.42
CA GLY A 94 -11.85 8.87 10.79
C GLY A 94 -13.30 9.08 11.25
N GLY A 95 -14.32 8.77 10.45
CA GLY A 95 -15.75 8.90 10.81
C GLY A 95 -16.56 7.60 10.61
N GLU A 96 -17.80 7.57 11.10
CA GLU A 96 -18.72 6.40 11.22
C GLU A 96 -18.91 5.54 9.94
N ARG A 97 -18.51 6.01 8.75
CA ARG A 97 -18.42 5.22 7.52
C ARG A 97 -17.22 4.25 7.47
N SER A 98 -16.62 3.95 8.63
CA SER A 98 -15.27 3.42 8.79
C SER A 98 -15.10 1.95 8.40
N GLY A 99 -16.15 1.13 8.29
CA GLY A 99 -16.01 -0.31 8.04
C GLY A 99 -15.53 -0.65 6.62
N HIS A 100 -16.30 -0.24 5.60
CA HIS A 100 -16.02 -0.57 4.20
C HIS A 100 -14.78 0.16 3.65
N HIS A 101 -14.65 1.46 3.90
CA HIS A 101 -13.49 2.23 3.46
C HIS A 101 -12.18 1.75 4.10
N ARG A 102 -12.24 1.19 5.32
CA ARG A 102 -11.07 0.68 6.03
C ARG A 102 -10.52 -0.61 5.45
N ALA A 103 -11.39 -1.53 5.00
CA ALA A 103 -10.96 -2.71 4.28
C ALA A 103 -10.38 -2.34 2.90
N SER A 104 -11.02 -1.40 2.19
CA SER A 104 -10.62 -1.01 0.84
C SER A 104 -9.23 -0.35 0.76
N TRP A 105 -8.85 0.54 1.69
CA TRP A 105 -7.54 1.20 1.59
C TRP A 105 -6.37 0.26 1.82
N ARG A 106 -6.53 -0.78 2.66
CA ARG A 106 -5.46 -1.74 2.97
C ARG A 106 -5.17 -2.62 1.76
N SER A 107 -6.21 -3.14 1.11
CA SER A 107 -6.06 -3.91 -0.12
C SER A 107 -5.42 -3.08 -1.24
N LEU A 108 -5.86 -1.83 -1.42
CA LEU A 108 -5.26 -0.93 -2.41
C LEU A 108 -3.79 -0.61 -2.11
N MET A 109 -3.45 -0.41 -0.83
CA MET A 109 -2.05 -0.21 -0.40
C MET A 109 -1.20 -1.45 -0.68
N LEU A 110 -1.71 -2.65 -0.40
CA LEU A 110 -1.01 -3.90 -0.69
C LEU A 110 -0.78 -4.09 -2.20
N VAL A 111 -1.81 -3.82 -3.02
CA VAL A 111 -1.70 -3.86 -4.48
C VAL A 111 -0.61 -2.89 -4.96
N SER A 112 -0.67 -1.62 -4.53
CA SER A 112 0.32 -0.61 -4.90
C SER A 112 1.75 -1.05 -4.54
N LEU A 113 1.99 -1.46 -3.30
CA LEU A 113 3.30 -1.94 -2.83
C LEU A 113 3.79 -3.14 -3.64
N THR A 114 2.90 -4.06 -4.00
CA THR A 114 3.24 -5.26 -4.78
C THR A 114 3.59 -4.91 -6.22
N LEU A 115 2.84 -4.01 -6.87
CA LEU A 115 3.11 -3.55 -8.23
C LEU A 115 4.44 -2.79 -8.29
N THR A 116 4.70 -1.91 -7.32
CA THR A 116 5.98 -1.20 -7.21
C THR A 116 7.17 -2.15 -7.03
N SER A 117 7.03 -3.16 -6.16
CA SER A 117 8.07 -4.18 -5.99
C SER A 117 8.28 -5.00 -7.25
N THR A 118 7.20 -5.32 -7.97
CA THR A 118 7.25 -6.06 -9.24
C THR A 118 7.97 -5.25 -10.32
N ALA A 119 7.72 -3.93 -10.41
CA ALA A 119 8.44 -3.04 -11.30
C ALA A 119 9.95 -3.06 -11.00
N GLY A 120 10.33 -2.85 -9.74
CA GLY A 120 11.73 -2.91 -9.33
C GLY A 120 12.38 -4.27 -9.65
N LEU A 121 11.67 -5.38 -9.40
CA LEU A 121 12.15 -6.72 -9.70
C LEU A 121 12.39 -6.92 -11.21
N GLN A 122 11.42 -6.54 -12.05
CA GLN A 122 11.53 -6.67 -13.50
C GLN A 122 12.77 -5.96 -14.02
N ALA A 123 13.03 -4.74 -13.54
CA ALA A 123 14.21 -3.97 -13.91
C ALA A 123 15.52 -4.58 -13.41
N VAL A 124 15.59 -4.98 -12.15
CA VAL A 124 16.81 -5.59 -11.57
C VAL A 124 17.17 -6.90 -12.28
N VAL A 125 16.19 -7.77 -12.50
CA VAL A 125 16.41 -9.05 -13.21
C VAL A 125 16.86 -8.80 -14.64
N PHE A 126 16.22 -7.87 -15.33
CA PHE A 126 16.58 -7.52 -16.70
C PHE A 126 18.04 -7.05 -16.83
N TRP A 127 18.47 -6.12 -15.98
CA TRP A 127 19.85 -5.61 -16.02
C TRP A 127 20.86 -6.67 -15.61
N ALA A 128 20.54 -7.48 -14.59
CA ALA A 128 21.39 -8.60 -14.18
C ALA A 128 21.59 -9.61 -15.31
N LEU A 129 20.53 -9.98 -16.03
CA LEU A 129 20.62 -10.89 -17.18
C LEU A 129 21.44 -10.32 -18.35
N ARG A 130 21.40 -9.00 -18.54
CA ARG A 130 22.24 -8.31 -19.53
C ARG A 130 23.68 -8.06 -19.07
N GLY A 131 24.00 -8.35 -17.80
CA GLY A 131 25.32 -8.09 -17.21
C GLY A 131 25.65 -6.61 -17.07
N ASP A 132 24.65 -5.72 -17.05
CA ASP A 132 24.83 -4.29 -16.85
C ASP A 132 24.67 -3.95 -15.36
N TRP A 133 25.69 -3.32 -14.77
CA TRP A 133 25.75 -2.98 -13.35
C TRP A 133 25.78 -1.46 -13.10
N SER A 134 25.28 -0.67 -14.06
CA SER A 134 25.23 0.78 -13.96
C SER A 134 24.44 1.21 -12.71
N VAL A 135 25.13 1.92 -11.81
CA VAL A 135 24.57 2.43 -10.55
C VAL A 135 23.34 3.31 -10.81
N THR A 136 23.37 4.10 -11.89
CA THR A 136 22.26 4.99 -12.28
C THR A 136 20.95 4.24 -12.48
N TRP A 137 20.99 3.01 -12.97
CA TRP A 137 19.80 2.19 -13.21
C TRP A 137 19.54 1.21 -12.06
N TRP A 138 20.59 0.74 -11.38
CA TRP A 138 20.43 -0.19 -10.27
C TRP A 138 19.82 0.45 -9.03
N VAL A 139 20.32 1.62 -8.60
CA VAL A 139 19.89 2.26 -7.35
C VAL A 139 18.38 2.54 -7.31
N PRO A 140 17.77 3.23 -8.30
CA PRO A 140 16.33 3.49 -8.26
C PRO A 140 15.51 2.19 -8.31
N ASN A 141 15.91 1.20 -9.12
CA ASN A 141 15.17 -0.05 -9.25
C ASN A 141 15.29 -0.95 -8.02
N LEU A 142 16.45 -0.98 -7.35
CA LEU A 142 16.62 -1.64 -6.06
C LEU A 142 15.78 -0.96 -4.98
N PHE A 143 15.68 0.37 -4.99
CA PHE A 143 14.79 1.06 -4.07
C PHE A 143 13.34 0.59 -4.28
N LEU A 144 12.83 0.64 -5.52
CA LEU A 144 11.47 0.19 -5.86
C LEU A 144 11.21 -1.27 -5.48
N LEU A 145 12.21 -2.14 -5.63
CA LEU A 145 12.14 -3.54 -5.22
C LEU A 145 12.07 -3.70 -3.68
N LEU A 146 12.92 -2.99 -2.95
CA LEU A 146 13.20 -3.31 -1.55
C LEU A 146 12.31 -2.57 -0.55
N PHE A 147 11.95 -1.31 -0.81
CA PHE A 147 11.14 -0.54 0.15
C PHE A 147 9.72 -1.11 0.39
N PRO A 148 9.03 -1.72 -0.60
CA PRO A 148 7.70 -2.24 -0.37
C PRO A 148 7.66 -3.47 0.54
N ILE A 149 8.71 -4.30 0.55
CA ILE A 149 8.78 -5.53 1.33
C ILE A 149 8.55 -5.30 2.84
N PRO A 150 9.34 -4.46 3.55
CA PRO A 150 9.09 -4.19 4.96
C PRO A 150 7.76 -3.45 5.18
N SER A 151 7.31 -2.68 4.20
CA SER A 151 6.01 -1.97 4.24
C SER A 151 4.83 -2.94 4.25
N ILE A 152 4.89 -3.99 3.42
CA ILE A 152 3.91 -5.08 3.36
C ILE A 152 3.91 -5.85 4.69
N VAL A 153 5.09 -6.23 5.20
CA VAL A 153 5.21 -6.93 6.49
C VAL A 153 4.59 -6.11 7.63
N LEU A 154 4.85 -4.81 7.68
CA LEU A 154 4.25 -3.90 8.67
C LEU A 154 2.73 -3.80 8.50
N LEU A 155 2.24 -3.75 7.26
CA LEU A 155 0.80 -3.71 6.96
C LEU A 155 0.10 -4.97 7.47
N MET A 156 0.65 -6.15 7.17
CA MET A 156 0.09 -7.46 7.56
C MET A 156 0.12 -7.69 9.07
N ARG A 157 1.19 -7.27 9.77
CA ARG A 157 1.26 -7.39 11.25
C ARG A 157 0.14 -6.63 11.96
N GLN A 158 -0.30 -5.51 11.40
CA GLN A 158 -1.43 -4.76 11.94
C GLN A 158 -2.78 -5.46 11.75
N ASP A 159 -2.91 -6.39 10.80
CA ASP A 159 -4.12 -7.20 10.62
C ASP A 159 -4.21 -8.28 11.72
N THR A 160 -3.11 -9.00 11.95
CA THR A 160 -3.06 -10.09 12.94
C THR A 160 -3.31 -9.59 14.36
N VAL A 161 -2.70 -8.45 14.73
CA VAL A 161 -2.88 -7.86 16.07
C VAL A 161 -4.31 -7.35 16.29
N ARG A 162 -5.00 -6.91 15.23
CA ARG A 162 -6.38 -6.41 15.32
C ARG A 162 -7.44 -7.49 15.23
N ALA A 163 -7.15 -8.62 14.60
CA ALA A 163 -8.08 -9.75 14.51
C ALA A 163 -8.30 -10.46 15.86
N GLY A 164 -7.39 -10.30 16.83
CA GLY A 164 -7.49 -10.88 18.16
C GLY A 164 -7.42 -12.42 18.17
N PRO A 165 -7.06 -13.06 19.30
CA PRO A 165 -7.09 -14.52 19.42
C PRO A 165 -8.51 -15.12 19.28
N ASP A 166 -9.55 -14.33 19.58
CA ASP A 166 -10.93 -14.80 19.69
C ASP A 166 -11.56 -15.26 18.36
N VAL A 167 -11.11 -14.72 17.22
CA VAL A 167 -11.67 -15.10 15.90
C VAL A 167 -11.05 -16.41 15.40
N ALA A 168 -9.80 -16.71 15.78
CA ALA A 168 -9.13 -17.96 15.42
C ALA A 168 -9.67 -19.16 16.22
N GLY A 169 -10.19 -18.93 17.44
CA GLY A 169 -10.81 -19.96 18.28
C GLY A 169 -12.23 -20.35 17.87
N ALA A 170 -12.97 -19.45 17.22
CA ALA A 170 -14.37 -19.71 16.84
C ALA A 170 -14.53 -20.65 15.63
N ALA A 171 -13.47 -20.89 14.85
CA ALA A 171 -13.52 -21.73 13.65
C ALA A 171 -13.32 -23.23 13.92
N VAL A 172 -13.05 -23.66 15.17
CA VAL A 172 -12.67 -25.06 15.48
C VAL A 172 -13.76 -25.86 16.20
N THR A 173 -14.87 -25.26 16.62
CA THR A 173 -15.94 -25.97 17.36
C THR A 173 -17.27 -26.01 16.61
N VAL A 174 -17.27 -26.65 15.45
CA VAL A 174 -18.48 -27.34 14.95
C VAL A 174 -18.24 -28.83 15.14
N ALA A 175 -18.54 -29.33 16.34
CA ALA A 175 -18.60 -30.76 16.60
C ALA A 175 -19.78 -31.38 15.81
N PRO A 176 -19.63 -32.58 15.23
CA PRO A 176 -20.70 -33.22 14.48
C PRO A 176 -21.86 -33.62 15.42
N PRO A 177 -23.12 -33.55 14.96
CA PRO A 177 -24.27 -33.89 15.79
C PRO A 177 -24.26 -35.40 16.10
N GLY A 178 -24.08 -35.72 17.38
CA GLY A 178 -24.19 -37.08 17.89
C GLY A 178 -25.61 -37.62 17.75
N LEU A 179 -25.72 -38.83 17.20
CA LEU A 179 -26.91 -39.67 17.27
C LEU A 179 -27.36 -39.82 18.73
N GLN A 180 -28.49 -39.21 19.09
CA GLN A 180 -29.26 -39.65 20.25
C GLN A 180 -30.28 -40.69 19.78
N SER A 181 -30.01 -41.94 20.14
CA SER A 181 -30.91 -43.07 20.03
C SER A 181 -32.22 -42.80 20.79
N ARG A 182 -33.35 -42.96 20.10
CA ARG A 182 -34.66 -43.09 20.75
C ARG A 182 -34.90 -44.55 21.08
N ARG A 183 -34.92 -44.83 22.38
CA ARG A 183 -35.58 -45.92 23.11
C ARG A 183 -35.14 -47.36 22.83
#